data_AF-A0A382SJF5-F1
#
_entry.id   AF-A0A382SJF5-F1
#
_cell.length_a   1.000
_cell.length_b   1.000
_cell.length_c   1.000
_cell.angle_alpha   90.00
_cell.angle_beta   90.00
_cell.angle_gamma   90.00
#
_symmetry.space_group_name_H-M   'P 1'
#
loop_
_entity.id
_entity.type
_entity.pdbx_description
1 polymer ?
#
loop_
_entity_poly.entity_id
_entity_poly.type
_entity_poly.pdbx_seq_one_letter_code
_entity_poly.pdbx_strand_id
1 'polypeptide(L)'
;MATMVTREKRMNFDLVAIDLDGTLLGSDNKISPRVEETLTQVQAIGIKVTIATGRMFMSARTFAKQLGIDVPLICYQGAQIRDPITGKIVTEALIPQEIALSVINYCKKNSYHVNAFQGDMVYMDALTEEGKFYLGLSGVDGTVVNDLTHWLTEDLLKLVIITDESTTIKIVKELT
;
A
#
# COMPACT_ATOMS: atom_id res chain seq x y z
N MET A 1 43.10 37.43 -0.40
CA MET A 1 42.42 36.17 0.01
C MET A 1 40.93 36.38 -0.13
N ALA A 2 40.27 35.70 -1.05
CA ALA A 2 38.82 35.72 -1.16
C ALA A 2 38.24 34.55 -0.37
N THR A 3 37.48 34.85 0.68
CA THR A 3 36.72 33.84 1.42
C THR A 3 35.38 33.63 0.71
N MET A 4 35.17 32.46 0.12
CA MET A 4 33.84 32.05 -0.32
C MET A 4 33.02 31.67 0.90
N VAL A 5 31.95 32.42 1.16
CA VAL A 5 30.90 32.02 2.11
C VAL A 5 29.77 31.44 1.28
N THR A 6 29.63 30.11 1.27
CA THR A 6 28.46 29.44 0.72
C THR A 6 27.30 29.58 1.71
N ARG A 7 26.15 30.06 1.22
CA ARG A 7 24.90 30.06 1.99
C ARG A 7 24.40 28.63 2.07
N GLU A 8 24.77 27.89 3.11
CA GLU A 8 24.17 26.58 3.38
C GLU A 8 22.67 26.79 3.62
N LYS A 9 21.86 26.37 2.64
CA LYS A 9 20.42 26.29 2.80
C LYS A 9 20.17 25.17 3.81
N ARG A 10 19.94 25.51 5.09
CA ARG A 10 19.50 24.54 6.09
C ARG A 10 18.25 23.84 5.55
N MET A 11 18.40 22.57 5.18
CA MET A 11 17.28 21.68 4.87
C MET A 11 16.57 21.40 6.20
N ASN A 12 15.54 22.18 6.49
CA ASN A 12 14.78 22.10 7.75
C ASN A 12 13.61 21.11 7.60
N PHE A 13 13.94 19.86 7.26
CA PHE A 13 12.97 18.78 7.14
C PHE A 13 13.18 17.81 8.28
N ASP A 14 12.14 17.53 9.05
CA ASP A 14 12.19 16.55 10.15
C ASP A 14 11.86 15.13 9.67
N LEU A 15 11.19 15.01 8.51
CA LEU A 15 10.73 13.74 7.94
C LEU A 15 10.80 13.75 6.41
N VAL A 16 11.26 12.64 5.84
CA VAL A 16 11.11 12.28 4.42
C VAL A 16 10.12 11.12 4.34
N ALA A 17 8.98 11.36 3.71
CA ALA A 17 8.05 10.29 3.32
C ALA A 17 8.31 9.92 1.86
N ILE A 18 8.56 8.65 1.58
CA ILE A 18 8.91 8.17 0.24
C ILE A 18 7.99 7.03 -0.19
N ASP A 19 7.53 7.10 -1.44
CA ASP A 19 6.78 6.02 -2.07
C ASP A 19 7.70 4.85 -2.47
N LEU A 20 7.13 3.66 -2.63
CA LEU A 20 7.84 2.45 -3.03
C LEU A 20 7.91 2.31 -4.55
N ASP A 21 6.78 1.97 -5.16
CA ASP A 21 6.69 1.53 -6.55
C ASP A 21 6.98 2.67 -7.53
N GLY A 22 7.97 2.48 -8.41
CA GLY A 22 8.38 3.53 -9.36
C GLY A 22 9.08 4.73 -8.71
N THR A 23 9.35 4.68 -7.40
CA THR A 23 10.03 5.74 -6.64
C THR A 23 11.28 5.20 -5.94
N LEU A 24 11.13 4.45 -4.85
CA LEU A 24 12.23 3.83 -4.11
C LEU A 24 12.73 2.55 -4.79
N LEU A 25 11.80 1.77 -5.34
CA LEU A 25 12.06 0.46 -5.91
C LEU A 25 12.36 0.57 -7.40
N GLY A 26 13.43 -0.11 -7.84
CA GLY A 26 13.74 -0.29 -9.25
C GLY A 26 12.72 -1.20 -9.94
N SER A 27 12.85 -1.36 -11.27
CA SER A 27 12.01 -2.25 -12.06
C SER A 27 12.14 -3.73 -11.68
N ASP A 28 13.20 -4.09 -10.95
CA ASP A 28 13.43 -5.41 -10.38
C ASP A 28 12.83 -5.57 -8.96
N ASN A 29 12.04 -4.59 -8.50
CA ASN A 29 11.41 -4.55 -7.19
C ASN A 29 12.42 -4.52 -6.02
N LYS A 30 13.63 -3.96 -6.25
CA LYS A 30 14.68 -3.85 -5.24
C LYS A 30 15.09 -2.41 -4.98
N ILE A 31 15.64 -2.18 -3.80
CA ILE A 31 16.31 -0.94 -3.43
C ILE A 31 17.74 -0.99 -3.96
N SER A 32 18.15 0.03 -4.72
CA SER A 32 19.53 0.11 -5.21
C SER A 32 20.50 0.49 -4.08
N PRO A 33 21.78 0.06 -4.12
CA PRO A 33 22.77 0.43 -3.11
C PRO A 33 22.91 1.95 -2.92
N ARG A 34 22.80 2.71 -4.02
CA ARG A 34 22.85 4.18 -3.98
C ARG A 34 21.70 4.77 -3.16
N VAL A 35 20.48 4.25 -3.33
CA VAL A 35 19.30 4.72 -2.60
C VAL A 35 19.43 4.37 -1.12
N GLU A 36 19.84 3.15 -0.80
CA GLU A 36 20.06 2.69 0.57
C GLU A 36 21.12 3.55 1.30
N GLU A 37 22.26 3.83 0.65
CA GLU A 37 23.29 4.70 1.19
C GLU A 37 22.76 6.12 1.41
N THR A 38 22.02 6.66 0.44
CA THR A 38 21.46 8.02 0.53
C THR A 38 20.50 8.14 1.72
N LEU A 39 19.58 7.19 1.90
CA LEU A 39 18.64 7.20 3.01
C LEU A 39 19.34 6.98 4.35
N THR A 40 20.41 6.19 4.38
CA THR A 40 21.25 6.05 5.58
C THR A 40 21.89 7.38 5.97
N GLN A 41 22.42 8.14 5.01
CA GLN A 41 23.01 9.46 5.26
C GLN A 41 21.96 10.48 5.74
N VAL A 42 20.75 10.45 5.18
CA VAL A 42 19.61 11.28 5.62
C VAL A 42 19.25 10.97 7.08
N GLN A 43 19.16 9.69 7.43
CA GLN A 43 18.89 9.28 8.81
C GLN A 43 20.02 9.69 9.77
N ALA A 44 21.28 9.60 9.34
CA ALA A 44 22.45 9.95 10.15
C ALA A 44 22.51 11.43 10.54
N ILE A 45 21.91 12.33 9.75
CA ILE A 45 21.81 13.76 10.07
C ILE A 45 20.54 14.10 10.89
N GLY A 46 19.82 13.10 11.37
CA GLY A 46 18.67 13.26 12.28
C GLY A 46 17.32 13.39 11.59
N ILE A 47 17.26 13.31 10.27
CA ILE A 47 16.00 13.37 9.51
C ILE A 47 15.37 11.99 9.49
N LYS A 48 14.11 11.88 9.91
CA LYS A 48 13.39 10.60 9.86
C LYS A 48 13.03 10.23 8.43
N VAL A 49 13.01 8.94 8.12
CA VAL A 49 12.55 8.41 6.84
C VAL A 49 11.37 7.48 7.11
N THR A 50 10.28 7.64 6.38
CA THR A 50 9.14 6.72 6.39
C THR A 50 8.70 6.35 4.98
N ILE A 51 8.01 5.21 4.86
CA ILE A 51 7.40 4.75 3.62
C ILE A 51 5.94 5.18 3.56
N ALA A 52 5.51 5.67 2.39
CA ALA A 52 4.12 5.96 2.09
C ALA A 52 3.69 5.26 0.79
N THR A 53 2.89 4.20 0.88
CA THR A 53 2.65 3.29 -0.23
C THR A 53 1.21 2.77 -0.33
N GLY A 54 0.83 2.36 -1.54
CA GLY A 54 -0.39 1.59 -1.79
C GLY A 54 -0.31 0.11 -1.39
N ARG A 55 0.87 -0.38 -1.04
CA ARG A 55 1.11 -1.77 -0.64
C ARG A 55 0.53 -2.09 0.74
N MET A 56 0.32 -3.38 0.96
CA MET A 56 -0.02 -3.94 2.27
C MET A 56 1.11 -3.72 3.28
N PHE A 57 0.76 -3.62 4.57
CA PHE A 57 1.74 -3.39 5.63
C PHE A 57 2.85 -4.45 5.64
N MET A 58 2.48 -5.74 5.54
CA MET A 58 3.46 -6.82 5.54
C MET A 58 4.47 -6.72 4.38
N SER A 59 4.05 -6.22 3.22
CA SER A 59 4.93 -5.98 2.08
C SER A 59 5.83 -4.76 2.32
N ALA A 60 5.29 -3.64 2.80
CA ALA A 60 6.07 -2.44 3.07
C ALA A 60 7.10 -2.64 4.21
N ARG A 61 6.75 -3.46 5.21
CA ARG A 61 7.57 -3.74 6.38
C ARG A 61 8.90 -4.41 6.04
N THR A 62 8.98 -5.21 4.98
CA THR A 62 10.25 -5.85 4.57
C THR A 62 11.27 -4.80 4.13
N PHE A 63 10.83 -3.80 3.35
CA PHE A 63 11.66 -2.67 2.92
C PHE A 63 11.99 -1.73 4.07
N ALA A 64 11.03 -1.46 4.97
CA ALA A 64 11.30 -0.69 6.19
C ALA A 64 12.41 -1.31 7.02
N LYS A 65 12.36 -2.65 7.20
CA LYS A 65 13.39 -3.40 7.91
C LYS A 65 14.75 -3.33 7.20
N GLN A 66 14.79 -3.43 5.88
CA GLN A 66 16.03 -3.28 5.11
C GLN A 66 16.67 -1.89 5.32
N LEU A 67 15.85 -0.83 5.31
CA LEU A 67 16.31 0.55 5.43
C LEU A 67 16.55 1.03 6.88
N GLY A 68 16.28 0.17 7.88
CA GLY A 68 16.37 0.53 9.29
C GLY A 68 15.31 1.55 9.73
N ILE A 69 14.19 1.65 9.03
CA ILE A 69 13.10 2.58 9.35
C ILE A 69 12.40 2.15 10.65
N ASP A 70 12.42 3.03 11.65
CA ASP A 70 11.88 2.81 12.99
C ASP A 70 10.62 3.63 13.31
N VAL A 71 10.13 4.41 12.33
CA VAL A 71 8.93 5.24 12.47
C VAL A 71 7.71 4.62 11.74
N PRO A 72 6.46 4.99 12.11
CA PRO A 72 5.27 4.40 11.50
C PRO A 72 5.21 4.53 9.98
N LEU A 73 4.81 3.44 9.32
CA LEU A 73 4.64 3.34 7.86
C LEU A 73 3.21 3.73 7.46
N ILE A 74 3.07 4.40 6.32
CA ILE A 74 1.78 4.74 5.72
C ILE A 74 1.50 3.73 4.61
N CYS A 75 0.49 2.88 4.80
CA CYS A 75 0.16 1.75 3.92
C CYS A 75 -1.27 1.86 3.38
N TYR A 76 -1.62 1.00 2.42
CA TYR A 76 -2.97 0.94 1.84
C TYR A 76 -3.48 2.31 1.36
N GLN A 77 -2.64 3.06 0.62
CA GLN A 77 -2.99 4.41 0.13
C GLN A 77 -3.30 5.41 1.27
N GLY A 78 -2.74 5.17 2.46
CA GLY A 78 -2.98 6.00 3.64
C GLY A 78 -4.15 5.54 4.51
N ALA A 79 -4.86 4.48 4.13
CA ALA A 79 -5.92 3.91 4.95
C ALA A 79 -5.40 3.29 6.26
N GLN A 80 -4.11 2.97 6.35
CA GLN A 80 -3.52 2.41 7.57
C GLN A 80 -2.15 3.02 7.85
N ILE A 81 -1.92 3.40 9.11
CA ILE A 81 -0.58 3.75 9.61
C ILE A 81 -0.21 2.77 10.71
N ARG A 82 0.94 2.10 10.56
CA ARG A 82 1.38 1.04 11.48
C ARG A 82 2.84 1.19 11.87
N ASP A 83 3.12 0.89 13.13
CA ASP A 83 4.48 0.81 13.65
C ASP A 83 5.19 -0.42 13.05
N PRO A 84 6.35 -0.26 12.37
CA PRO A 84 7.03 -1.38 11.69
C PRO A 84 7.69 -2.37 12.66
N ILE A 85 7.92 -2.00 13.92
CA ILE A 85 8.60 -2.83 14.91
C ILE A 85 7.58 -3.72 15.62
N THR A 86 6.56 -3.11 16.20
CA THR A 86 5.52 -3.76 17.01
C THR A 86 4.36 -4.29 16.16
N GLY A 87 4.16 -3.74 14.95
CA GLY A 87 2.98 -4.01 14.12
C GLY A 87 1.70 -3.33 14.60
N LYS A 88 1.78 -2.48 15.63
CA LYS A 88 0.62 -1.78 16.20
C LYS A 88 0.02 -0.81 15.18
N ILE A 89 -1.31 -0.83 15.05
CA ILE A 89 -2.08 0.17 14.30
C ILE A 89 -2.07 1.49 15.08
N VAL A 90 -1.59 2.54 14.41
CA VAL A 90 -1.59 3.92 14.90
C VAL A 90 -2.89 4.60 14.48
N THR A 91 -3.26 4.46 13.22
CA THR A 91 -4.56 4.89 12.70
C THR A 91 -5.01 3.96 11.59
N GLU A 92 -6.32 3.89 11.41
CA GLU A 92 -6.96 3.11 10.36
C GLU A 92 -8.23 3.82 9.90
N ALA A 93 -8.47 3.78 8.59
CA ALA A 93 -9.67 4.30 7.95
C ALA A 93 -10.29 3.17 7.13
N LEU A 94 -11.29 2.50 7.71
CA LEU A 94 -11.96 1.38 7.08
C LEU A 94 -13.11 1.84 6.19
N ILE A 95 -13.42 1.01 5.20
CA ILE A 95 -14.64 1.07 4.41
C ILE A 95 -15.75 0.43 5.24
N PRO A 96 -16.83 1.16 5.57
CA PRO A 96 -17.98 0.61 6.26
C PRO A 96 -18.53 -0.62 5.53
N GLN A 97 -18.90 -1.65 6.28
CA GLN A 97 -19.41 -2.92 5.76
C GLN A 97 -20.53 -2.72 4.72
N GLU A 98 -21.47 -1.81 4.99
CA GLU A 98 -22.58 -1.52 4.08
C GLU A 98 -22.10 -1.03 2.71
N ILE A 99 -21.15 -0.09 2.70
CA ILE A 99 -20.56 0.44 1.47
C ILE A 99 -19.81 -0.68 0.74
N ALA A 100 -19.03 -1.47 1.46
CA ALA A 100 -18.32 -2.59 0.89
C ALA A 100 -19.24 -3.62 0.24
N LEU A 101 -20.31 -4.02 0.92
CA LEU A 101 -21.32 -4.94 0.41
C LEU A 101 -22.01 -4.38 -0.83
N SER A 102 -22.25 -3.07 -0.91
CA SER A 102 -22.82 -2.44 -2.10
C SER A 102 -21.91 -2.60 -3.32
N VAL A 103 -20.59 -2.40 -3.14
CA VAL A 103 -19.59 -2.56 -4.20
C VAL A 103 -19.44 -4.04 -4.58
N ILE A 104 -19.38 -4.95 -3.60
CA ILE A 104 -19.28 -6.39 -3.84
C ILE A 104 -20.52 -6.89 -4.63
N ASN A 105 -21.72 -6.46 -4.24
CA ASN A 105 -22.95 -6.80 -4.97
C ASN A 105 -22.95 -6.24 -6.40
N TYR A 106 -22.45 -5.02 -6.60
CA TYR A 106 -22.27 -4.45 -7.93
C TYR A 106 -21.31 -5.30 -8.77
N CYS A 107 -20.17 -5.73 -8.23
CA CYS A 107 -19.23 -6.63 -8.92
C CYS A 107 -19.87 -7.97 -9.25
N LYS A 108 -20.56 -8.59 -8.29
CA LYS A 108 -21.25 -9.89 -8.46
C LYS A 108 -22.32 -9.82 -9.56
N LYS A 109 -23.11 -8.75 -9.60
CA LYS A 109 -24.15 -8.54 -10.64
C LYS A 109 -23.55 -8.40 -12.04
N ASN A 110 -22.37 -7.79 -12.15
CA ASN A 110 -21.71 -7.54 -13.43
C ASN A 110 -20.61 -8.56 -13.77
N SER A 111 -20.45 -9.61 -12.97
CA SER A 111 -19.40 -10.62 -13.11
C SER A 111 -17.98 -10.06 -13.11
N TYR A 112 -17.71 -9.06 -12.26
CA TYR A 112 -16.36 -8.51 -12.06
C TYR A 112 -15.66 -9.18 -10.88
N HIS A 113 -14.37 -9.49 -11.06
CA HIS A 113 -13.54 -9.99 -9.97
C HIS A 113 -13.25 -8.87 -8.97
N VAL A 114 -13.38 -9.17 -7.68
CA VAL A 114 -13.07 -8.24 -6.59
C VAL A 114 -12.29 -8.95 -5.48
N ASN A 115 -11.23 -8.29 -5.03
CA ASN A 115 -10.46 -8.67 -3.85
C ASN A 115 -10.87 -7.81 -2.66
N ALA A 116 -11.21 -8.46 -1.55
CA ALA A 116 -11.49 -7.82 -0.27
C ALA A 116 -10.30 -7.97 0.69
N PHE A 117 -9.86 -6.88 1.30
CA PHE A 117 -8.73 -6.86 2.23
C PHE A 117 -9.24 -6.67 3.65
N GLN A 118 -9.06 -7.69 4.47
CA GLN A 118 -9.33 -7.62 5.91
C GLN A 118 -8.07 -8.02 6.66
N GLY A 119 -7.55 -7.09 7.48
CA GLY A 119 -6.22 -7.20 8.06
C GLY A 119 -5.13 -7.32 6.99
N ASP A 120 -4.22 -8.28 7.19
CA ASP A 120 -3.11 -8.57 6.26
C ASP A 120 -3.45 -9.70 5.26
N MET A 121 -4.74 -9.99 5.03
CA MET A 121 -5.21 -11.08 4.17
C MET A 121 -6.08 -10.57 3.01
N VAL A 122 -6.08 -11.32 1.89
CA VAL A 122 -6.90 -11.05 0.71
C VAL A 122 -7.94 -12.15 0.54
N TYR A 123 -9.20 -11.77 0.35
CA TYR A 123 -10.34 -12.67 0.21
C TYR A 123 -11.08 -12.43 -1.11
N MET A 124 -11.63 -13.50 -1.68
CA MET A 124 -12.36 -13.47 -2.96
C MET A 124 -13.43 -14.57 -3.04
N ASP A 125 -14.43 -14.39 -3.90
CA ASP A 125 -15.47 -15.41 -4.17
C ASP A 125 -14.89 -16.65 -4.85
N ALA A 126 -13.96 -16.45 -5.79
CA ALA A 126 -13.29 -17.51 -6.52
C ALA A 126 -11.91 -17.05 -7.00
N LEU A 127 -11.02 -18.01 -7.25
CA LEU A 127 -9.70 -17.73 -7.82
C LEU A 127 -9.80 -17.61 -9.36
N THR A 128 -10.19 -16.42 -9.85
CA THR A 128 -10.25 -16.10 -11.28
C THR A 128 -8.86 -15.80 -11.87
N GLU A 129 -8.76 -15.58 -13.18
CA GLU A 129 -7.50 -15.15 -13.82
C GLU A 129 -7.07 -13.76 -13.33
N GLU A 130 -8.01 -12.85 -13.12
CA GLU A 130 -7.80 -11.53 -12.54
C GLU A 130 -7.30 -11.63 -11.09
N GLY A 131 -7.88 -12.55 -10.31
CA GLY A 131 -7.41 -12.88 -8.97
C GLY A 131 -5.96 -13.38 -8.99
N LYS A 132 -5.65 -14.37 -9.83
CA LYS A 132 -4.27 -14.90 -9.99
C LYS A 132 -3.30 -13.82 -10.42
N PHE A 133 -3.68 -12.99 -11.38
CA PHE A 133 -2.89 -11.86 -11.85
C PHE A 133 -2.53 -10.92 -10.69
N TYR A 134 -3.52 -10.54 -9.89
CA TYR A 134 -3.30 -9.65 -8.75
C TYR A 134 -2.39 -10.28 -7.69
N LEU A 135 -2.60 -11.54 -7.32
CA LEU A 135 -1.78 -12.24 -6.33
C LEU A 135 -0.32 -12.36 -6.80
N GLY A 136 -0.10 -12.66 -8.07
CA GLY A 136 1.23 -12.69 -8.68
C GLY A 136 1.92 -11.32 -8.70
N LEU A 137 1.17 -10.25 -8.99
CA LEU A 137 1.70 -8.88 -8.99
C LEU A 137 2.04 -8.38 -7.59
N SER A 138 1.19 -8.67 -6.60
CA SER A 138 1.31 -8.16 -5.24
C SER A 138 2.21 -9.01 -4.34
N GLY A 139 2.45 -10.28 -4.71
CA GLY A 139 3.25 -11.22 -3.93
C GLY A 139 2.59 -11.60 -2.60
N VAL A 140 1.26 -11.65 -2.56
CA VAL A 140 0.47 -12.00 -1.37
C VAL A 140 -0.39 -13.24 -1.65
N ASP A 141 -0.75 -13.94 -0.58
CA ASP A 141 -1.65 -15.08 -0.67
C ASP A 141 -3.12 -14.64 -0.65
N GLY A 142 -3.97 -15.39 -1.35
CA GLY A 142 -5.40 -15.16 -1.44
C GLY A 142 -6.22 -16.32 -0.87
N THR A 143 -7.32 -16.01 -0.21
CA THR A 143 -8.26 -17.00 0.36
C THR A 143 -9.59 -16.94 -0.36
N VAL A 144 -10.09 -18.10 -0.81
CA VAL A 144 -11.41 -18.22 -1.43
C VAL A 144 -12.46 -18.47 -0.34
N VAL A 145 -13.48 -17.61 -0.27
CA VAL A 145 -14.56 -17.70 0.72
C VAL A 145 -15.91 -18.11 0.13
N ASN A 146 -15.95 -18.35 -1.18
CA ASN A 146 -17.12 -18.73 -1.98
C ASN A 146 -18.23 -17.66 -2.10
N ASP A 147 -18.48 -16.88 -1.05
CA ASP A 147 -19.40 -15.75 -1.09
C ASP A 147 -19.02 -14.62 -0.10
N LEU A 148 -18.37 -13.59 -0.63
CA LEU A 148 -17.96 -12.37 0.06
C LEU A 148 -19.15 -11.63 0.69
N THR A 149 -20.35 -11.70 0.08
CA THR A 149 -21.52 -11.01 0.63
C THR A 149 -22.01 -11.62 1.94
N HIS A 150 -21.79 -12.92 2.12
CA HIS A 150 -22.11 -13.64 3.36
C HIS A 150 -20.93 -13.68 4.33
N TRP A 151 -19.70 -13.72 3.80
CA TRP A 151 -18.48 -13.78 4.60
C TRP A 151 -18.14 -12.45 5.29
N LEU A 152 -18.37 -11.31 4.61
CA LEU A 152 -18.03 -10.00 5.14
C LEU A 152 -19.02 -9.57 6.23
N THR A 153 -18.58 -9.66 7.49
CA THR A 153 -19.39 -9.37 8.69
C THR A 153 -18.96 -8.10 9.42
N GLU A 154 -17.87 -7.47 8.99
CA GLU A 154 -17.27 -6.29 9.62
C GLU A 154 -16.79 -5.30 8.53
N ASP A 155 -16.36 -4.12 8.95
CA ASP A 155 -15.70 -3.15 8.07
C ASP A 155 -14.40 -3.73 7.48
N LEU A 156 -14.02 -3.27 6.29
CA LEU A 156 -12.79 -3.74 5.64
C LEU A 156 -11.86 -2.62 5.25
N LEU A 157 -10.59 -2.97 5.04
CA LEU A 157 -9.54 -1.99 4.79
C LEU A 157 -9.53 -1.48 3.35
N LYS A 158 -9.81 -2.37 2.39
CA LYS A 158 -9.69 -2.04 0.95
C LYS A 158 -10.47 -3.01 0.09
N LEU A 159 -11.03 -2.51 -1.01
CA LEU A 159 -11.50 -3.32 -2.15
C LEU A 159 -10.64 -3.04 -3.37
N VAL A 160 -10.36 -4.06 -4.17
CA VAL A 160 -9.72 -3.92 -5.47
C VAL A 160 -10.52 -4.69 -6.51
N ILE A 161 -11.10 -3.96 -7.46
CA ILE A 161 -11.75 -4.54 -8.64
C ILE A 161 -10.67 -4.65 -9.72
N ILE A 162 -10.52 -5.83 -10.31
CA ILE A 162 -9.51 -6.09 -11.34
C ILE A 162 -10.24 -6.35 -12.65
N THR A 163 -10.02 -5.48 -13.64
CA THR A 163 -10.65 -5.55 -14.97
C THR A 163 -9.71 -4.98 -16.04
N ASP A 164 -10.08 -5.09 -17.32
CA ASP A 164 -9.42 -4.35 -18.39
C ASP A 164 -9.67 -2.83 -18.29
N GLU A 165 -8.93 -2.03 -19.05
CA GLU A 165 -8.99 -0.56 -19.04
C GLU A 165 -10.39 -0.04 -19.41
N SER A 166 -11.03 -0.61 -20.43
CA SER A 166 -12.33 -0.13 -20.92
C SER A 166 -13.42 -0.36 -19.88
N THR A 167 -13.40 -1.52 -19.23
CA THR A 167 -14.28 -1.86 -18.12
C THR A 167 -13.99 -0.99 -16.90
N THR A 168 -12.73 -0.72 -16.59
CA THR A 168 -12.32 0.16 -15.48
C THR A 168 -12.92 1.57 -15.64
N ILE A 169 -12.79 2.16 -16.84
CA ILE A 169 -13.34 3.49 -17.15
C ILE A 169 -14.87 3.50 -16.98
N LYS A 170 -15.54 2.41 -17.37
CA LYS A 170 -17.00 2.27 -17.19
C LYS A 170 -17.36 2.23 -15.70
N ILE A 171 -16.71 1.37 -14.91
CA ILE A 171 -16.99 1.20 -13.48
C ILE A 171 -16.81 2.53 -12.73
N VAL A 172 -15.72 3.26 -12.99
CA VAL A 172 -15.46 4.56 -12.36
C VAL A 172 -16.63 5.51 -12.58
N LYS A 173 -17.14 5.63 -13.82
CA LYS A 173 -18.29 6.50 -14.13
C LYS A 173 -19.61 6.07 -13.46
N GLU A 174 -19.75 4.79 -13.13
CA GLU A 174 -20.97 4.26 -12.50
C GLU A 174 -20.93 4.36 -10.97
N LEU A 175 -19.73 4.44 -10.38
CA LEU A 175 -19.52 4.46 -8.93
C LEU A 175 -19.08 5.84 -8.36
N THR A 176 -18.76 6.82 -9.21
CA THR A 176 -18.38 8.20 -8.81
C THR A 176 -19.27 9.24 -9.48
#